data_AF-A0A2R6QMT3-F1
#
_entry.id   AF-A0A2R6QMT3-F1
#
_cell.length_a   1.000
_cell.length_b   1.000
_cell.length_c   1.000
_cell.angle_alpha   90.00
_cell.angle_beta   90.00
_cell.angle_gamma   90.00
#
_symmetry.space_group_name_H-M   'P 1'
#
loop_
_entity.id
_entity.type
_entity.pdbx_description
1 polymer ?
#
loop_
_entity_poly.entity_id
_entity_poly.type
_entity_poly.pdbx_seq_one_letter_code
_entity_poly.pdbx_strand_id
1 'polypeptide(L)'
;MDPKFTEVAQLFERFKSAFIRNDFDTGSKLLSQLKVLLTEFRSLPPLFEETPHAINELTLARDIYEYAVVFSVKIEDQDTFERDFIQLKPYYTDARGRLPPSPQEYPILGLNLLRLLVQNRIAEFHTELELLSASSLENPCIKHAVELEQSFMEGTYNRVLSARQTVPHETYVYFMDLLAKTVRDEISGCSEKAYDSLSINNARQLFLFSADQELFEYVKEEHPEWEIKNGLVIFQRAKESAPCKEIPSLQLINQTLSYARELERIV
;
A
#
# COMPACT_ATOMS: atom_id res chain seq x y z
N MET A 1 2.94 36.09 -20.53
CA MET A 1 3.25 34.65 -20.54
C MET A 1 4.62 34.52 -19.94
N ASP A 2 4.70 34.02 -18.71
CA ASP A 2 5.99 33.87 -18.04
C ASP A 2 6.86 32.87 -18.82
N PRO A 3 8.08 33.23 -19.21
CA PRO A 3 8.95 32.38 -20.02
C PRO A 3 9.21 31.03 -19.32
N LYS A 4 9.23 31.03 -17.99
CA LYS A 4 9.37 29.85 -17.13
C LYS A 4 8.20 28.88 -17.24
N PHE A 5 6.97 29.38 -17.33
CA PHE A 5 5.78 28.53 -17.50
C PHE A 5 5.83 27.78 -18.84
N THR A 6 6.32 28.46 -19.89
CA THR A 6 6.46 27.84 -21.21
C THR A 6 7.57 26.78 -21.24
N GLU A 7 8.67 27.03 -20.52
CA GLU A 7 9.76 26.07 -20.36
C GLU A 7 9.31 24.79 -19.62
N VAL A 8 8.58 24.95 -18.50
CA VAL A 8 8.04 23.81 -17.74
C VAL A 8 7.02 23.02 -18.57
N ALA A 9 6.14 23.70 -19.31
CA ALA A 9 5.18 23.03 -20.20
C ALA A 9 5.89 22.25 -21.32
N GLN A 10 6.95 22.80 -21.92
CA GLN A 10 7.73 22.09 -22.94
C GLN A 10 8.49 20.88 -22.36
N LEU A 11 9.06 21.01 -21.16
CA LEU A 11 9.71 19.90 -20.48
C LEU A 11 8.70 18.83 -20.06
N PHE A 12 7.49 19.21 -19.66
CA PHE A 12 6.41 18.29 -19.34
C PHE A 12 5.95 17.49 -20.56
N GLU A 13 5.82 18.11 -21.73
CA GLU A 13 5.52 17.40 -22.98
C GLU A 13 6.64 16.44 -23.39
N ARG A 14 7.91 16.83 -23.18
CA ARG A 14 9.04 15.91 -23.37
C ARG A 14 8.98 14.74 -22.39
N PHE A 15 8.62 14.97 -21.14
CA PHE A 15 8.43 13.93 -20.13
C PHE A 15 7.29 12.97 -20.50
N LYS A 16 6.13 13.47 -20.95
CA LYS A 16 5.04 12.64 -21.49
C LYS A 16 5.51 11.80 -22.68
N SER A 17 6.31 12.39 -23.57
CA SER A 17 6.86 11.65 -24.72
C SER A 17 7.84 10.55 -24.30
N ALA A 18 8.64 10.78 -23.26
CA ALA A 18 9.55 9.78 -22.68
C ALA A 18 8.78 8.68 -21.94
N PHE A 19 7.69 9.05 -21.24
CA PHE A 19 6.78 8.13 -20.58
C PHE A 19 6.14 7.15 -21.58
N ILE A 20 5.64 7.65 -22.72
CA ILE A 20 5.08 6.79 -23.79
C ILE A 20 6.15 5.87 -24.39
N ARG A 21 7.41 6.33 -24.44
CA ARG A 21 8.54 5.55 -24.96
C ARG A 21 9.13 4.56 -23.95
N ASN A 22 8.63 4.51 -22.72
CA ASN A 22 9.16 3.72 -21.60
C ASN A 22 10.67 3.95 -21.33
N ASP A 23 11.15 5.17 -21.55
CA ASP A 23 12.54 5.53 -21.24
C ASP A 23 12.65 6.05 -19.81
N PHE A 24 12.94 5.13 -18.87
CA PHE A 24 12.93 5.40 -17.44
C PHE A 24 14.12 6.27 -16.98
N ASP A 25 15.29 6.12 -17.60
CA ASP A 25 16.48 6.87 -17.22
C ASP A 25 16.38 8.36 -17.59
N THR A 26 15.87 8.65 -18.80
CA THR A 26 15.65 10.04 -19.20
C THR A 26 14.44 10.62 -18.48
N GLY A 27 13.39 9.82 -18.24
CA GLY A 27 12.22 10.20 -17.45
C GLY A 27 12.59 10.65 -16.04
N SER A 28 13.44 9.90 -15.33
CA SER A 28 13.88 10.24 -13.96
C SER A 28 14.70 11.54 -13.91
N LYS A 29 15.60 11.76 -14.88
CA LYS A 29 16.37 13.00 -15.01
C LYS A 29 15.48 14.21 -15.31
N LEU A 30 14.54 14.05 -16.24
CA LEU A 30 13.57 15.09 -16.59
C LEU A 30 12.63 15.40 -15.42
N LEU A 31 12.17 14.39 -14.69
CA LEU A 31 11.34 14.58 -13.51
C LEU A 31 12.09 15.33 -12.40
N SER A 32 13.37 15.02 -12.20
CA SER A 32 14.22 15.74 -11.24
C SER A 32 14.38 17.22 -11.62
N GLN A 33 14.60 17.51 -12.90
CA GLN A 33 14.66 18.88 -13.42
C GLN A 33 13.32 19.61 -13.27
N LEU A 34 12.21 18.94 -13.57
CA LEU A 34 10.86 19.48 -13.38
C LEU A 34 10.59 19.80 -11.90
N LYS A 35 10.94 18.90 -10.97
CA LYS A 35 10.78 19.13 -9.53
C LYS A 35 11.58 20.34 -9.06
N VAL A 36 12.80 20.55 -9.56
CA VAL A 36 13.60 21.75 -9.24
C VAL A 36 12.91 23.01 -9.78
N LEU A 37 12.49 23.02 -11.04
CA LEU A 37 11.79 24.17 -11.62
C LEU A 37 10.47 24.47 -10.90
N LEU A 38 9.78 23.44 -10.40
CA LEU A 38 8.58 23.62 -9.62
C LEU A 38 8.84 24.39 -8.31
N THR A 39 9.98 24.19 -7.65
CA THR A 39 10.31 24.93 -6.42
C THR A 39 10.43 26.44 -6.59
N GLU A 40 10.61 26.93 -7.83
CA GLU A 40 10.72 28.36 -8.10
C GLU A 40 9.36 29.09 -8.09
N PHE A 41 8.25 28.36 -8.20
CA PHE A 41 6.90 28.94 -8.20
C PHE A 41 6.43 29.26 -6.78
N ARG A 42 6.12 30.53 -6.52
CA ARG A 42 5.59 31.00 -5.23
C ARG A 42 4.11 30.67 -4.99
N SER A 43 3.43 30.22 -6.04
CA SER A 43 2.02 29.79 -6.00
C SER A 43 1.82 28.39 -5.41
N LEU A 44 2.88 27.61 -5.28
CA LEU A 44 2.84 26.24 -4.76
C LEU A 44 2.80 26.21 -3.22
N PRO A 45 2.43 25.06 -2.62
CA PRO A 45 2.56 24.86 -1.18
C PRO A 45 4.03 25.10 -0.75
N PRO A 46 4.33 25.89 0.30
CA PRO A 46 3.44 26.31 1.39
C PRO A 46 2.86 27.73 1.30
N LEU A 47 3.21 28.52 0.28
CA LEU A 47 2.90 29.97 0.26
C LEU A 47 1.52 30.27 -0.34
N PHE A 48 1.04 29.46 -1.28
CA PHE A 48 -0.27 29.62 -1.95
C PHE A 48 -0.58 31.07 -2.37
N GLU A 49 0.45 31.83 -2.78
CA GLU A 49 0.31 33.23 -3.17
C GLU A 49 -0.66 33.33 -4.36
N GLU A 50 -1.66 34.23 -4.24
CA GLU A 50 -2.64 34.46 -5.30
C GLU A 50 -2.01 35.31 -6.42
N THR A 51 -1.26 34.65 -7.30
CA THR A 51 -0.80 35.23 -8.56
C THR A 51 -1.87 35.06 -9.64
N PRO A 52 -1.94 35.95 -10.66
CA PRO A 52 -2.92 35.83 -11.75
C PRO A 52 -2.76 34.55 -12.59
N HIS A 53 -1.64 33.83 -12.45
CA HIS A 53 -1.36 32.54 -13.10
C HIS A 53 -1.37 31.35 -12.14
N ALA A 54 -1.68 31.55 -10.85
CA ALA A 54 -1.61 30.53 -9.82
C ALA A 54 -2.45 29.29 -10.15
N ILE A 55 -3.64 29.46 -10.74
CA ILE A 55 -4.50 28.34 -11.12
C ILE A 55 -3.81 27.46 -12.17
N ASN A 56 -3.22 28.06 -13.20
CA ASN A 56 -2.54 27.31 -14.28
C ASN A 56 -1.26 26.63 -13.78
N GLU A 57 -0.51 27.30 -12.90
CA GLU A 57 0.70 26.75 -12.27
C GLU A 57 0.36 25.57 -11.34
N LEU A 58 -0.67 25.70 -10.52
CA LEU A 58 -1.15 24.63 -9.64
C LEU A 58 -1.69 23.44 -10.45
N THR A 59 -2.41 23.70 -11.55
CA THR A 59 -2.93 22.63 -12.43
C THR A 59 -1.77 21.88 -13.09
N LEU A 60 -0.79 22.60 -13.62
CA LEU A 60 0.40 22.00 -14.23
C LEU A 60 1.24 21.20 -13.21
N ALA A 61 1.43 21.73 -12.01
CA ALA A 61 2.14 21.04 -10.94
C ALA A 61 1.42 19.76 -10.53
N ARG A 62 0.10 19.82 -10.33
CA ARG A 62 -0.73 18.64 -10.07
C ARG A 62 -0.53 17.60 -11.15
N ASP A 63 -0.70 17.97 -12.42
CA ASP A 63 -0.58 17.03 -13.53
C ASP A 63 0.84 16.42 -13.58
N ILE A 64 1.91 17.19 -13.34
CA ILE A 64 3.28 16.66 -13.25
C ILE A 64 3.40 15.61 -12.14
N TYR A 65 2.88 15.89 -10.95
CA TYR A 65 2.93 14.93 -9.84
C TYR A 65 2.03 13.71 -10.08
N GLU A 66 0.89 13.85 -10.75
CA GLU A 66 0.04 12.72 -11.16
C GLU A 66 0.80 11.77 -12.09
N TYR A 67 1.48 12.29 -13.11
CA TYR A 67 2.33 11.47 -13.98
C TYR A 67 3.57 10.93 -13.26
N ALA A 68 4.13 11.65 -12.28
CA ALA A 68 5.26 11.17 -11.47
C ALA A 68 4.89 9.95 -10.64
N VAL A 69 3.70 9.96 -10.03
CA VAL A 69 3.17 8.83 -9.27
C VAL A 69 2.97 7.61 -10.19
N VAL A 70 2.35 7.79 -11.35
CA VAL A 70 2.15 6.68 -12.32
C VAL A 70 3.49 6.16 -12.86
N PHE A 71 4.46 7.04 -13.08
CA PHE A 71 5.82 6.67 -13.50
C PHE A 71 6.55 5.85 -12.42
N SER A 72 6.37 6.20 -11.16
CA SER A 72 6.94 5.45 -10.02
C SER A 72 6.41 4.02 -9.97
N VAL A 73 5.12 3.82 -10.27
CA VAL A 73 4.56 2.45 -10.38
C VAL A 73 5.20 1.67 -11.53
N LYS A 74 5.48 2.31 -12.66
CA LYS A 74 6.13 1.65 -13.81
C LYS A 74 7.60 1.30 -13.54
N ILE A 75 8.27 2.06 -12.68
CA ILE A 75 9.63 1.76 -12.20
C ILE A 75 9.62 0.71 -11.08
N GLU A 76 8.45 0.37 -10.55
CA GLU A 76 8.28 -0.57 -9.43
C GLU A 76 8.95 -0.08 -8.13
N ASP A 77 9.06 1.24 -7.96
CA ASP A 77 9.64 1.87 -6.76
C ASP A 77 8.54 2.46 -5.86
N GLN A 78 8.29 1.76 -4.76
CA GLN A 78 7.25 2.11 -3.78
C GLN A 78 7.63 3.32 -2.91
N ASP A 79 8.91 3.49 -2.61
CA ASP A 79 9.38 4.59 -1.76
C ASP A 79 9.27 5.91 -2.52
N THR A 80 9.65 5.89 -3.82
CA THR A 80 9.48 7.04 -4.70
C THR A 80 7.99 7.34 -4.93
N PHE A 81 7.14 6.31 -5.06
CA PHE A 81 5.69 6.50 -5.11
C PHE A 81 5.16 7.20 -3.85
N GLU A 82 5.55 6.76 -2.65
CA GLU A 82 5.10 7.37 -1.39
C GLU A 82 5.44 8.85 -1.32
N ARG A 83 6.69 9.17 -1.64
CA ARG A 83 7.19 10.55 -1.63
C ARG A 83 6.40 11.42 -2.60
N ASP A 84 6.20 10.95 -3.83
CA ASP A 84 5.54 11.72 -4.88
C ASP A 84 4.04 11.86 -4.59
N PHE A 85 3.41 10.85 -3.99
CA PHE A 85 2.02 10.91 -3.52
C PHE A 85 1.84 11.90 -2.37
N ILE A 86 2.75 11.93 -1.38
CA ILE A 86 2.71 12.90 -0.28
C ILE A 86 2.82 14.33 -0.83
N GLN A 87 3.64 14.55 -1.86
CA GLN A 87 3.74 15.85 -2.54
C GLN A 87 2.46 16.21 -3.30
N LEU A 88 1.76 15.21 -3.86
CA LEU A 88 0.49 15.40 -4.56
C LEU A 88 -0.70 15.66 -3.61
N LYS A 89 -0.68 15.11 -2.39
CA LYS A 89 -1.80 15.16 -1.44
C LYS A 89 -2.33 16.59 -1.14
N PRO A 90 -1.49 17.62 -0.89
CA PRO A 90 -1.96 18.99 -0.70
C PRO A 90 -2.76 19.56 -1.88
N TYR A 91 -2.51 19.10 -3.11
CA TYR A 91 -3.26 19.54 -4.28
C TYR A 91 -4.69 18.98 -4.31
N TYR A 92 -4.92 17.82 -3.65
CA TYR A 92 -6.25 17.22 -3.54
C TYR A 92 -7.03 17.70 -2.33
N THR A 93 -6.35 18.03 -1.22
CA THR A 93 -7.00 18.51 0.00
C THR A 93 -7.17 20.03 -0.01
N ASP A 94 -6.09 20.78 -0.19
CA ASP A 94 -6.04 22.22 0.09
C ASP A 94 -6.43 23.03 -1.15
N ALA A 95 -6.05 22.55 -2.34
CA ALA A 95 -6.36 23.21 -3.60
C ALA A 95 -7.75 22.84 -4.19
N ARG A 96 -8.53 21.97 -3.52
CA ARG A 96 -9.86 21.52 -3.98
C ARG A 96 -10.88 22.65 -4.13
N GLY A 97 -10.71 23.74 -3.37
CA GLY A 97 -11.53 24.95 -3.50
C GLY A 97 -11.14 25.86 -4.67
N ARG A 98 -9.94 25.68 -5.23
CA ARG A 98 -9.37 26.55 -6.30
C ARG A 98 -9.25 25.84 -7.65
N LEU A 99 -9.24 24.50 -7.67
CA LEU A 99 -9.03 23.68 -8.87
C LEU A 99 -10.23 22.75 -9.12
N PRO A 100 -10.57 22.48 -10.40
CA PRO A 100 -11.50 21.41 -10.73
C PRO A 100 -10.87 20.04 -10.48
N PRO A 101 -11.67 19.02 -10.11
CA PRO A 101 -11.18 17.66 -9.88
C PRO A 101 -10.55 17.07 -11.15
N SER A 102 -9.43 16.34 -10.98
CA SER A 102 -8.75 15.67 -12.10
C SER A 102 -9.43 14.33 -12.41
N PRO A 103 -9.55 13.92 -13.68
CA PRO A 103 -9.99 12.56 -14.00
C PRO A 103 -9.04 11.47 -13.47
N GLN A 104 -7.78 11.79 -13.18
CA GLN A 104 -6.78 10.85 -12.64
C GLN A 104 -6.75 10.78 -11.10
N GLU A 105 -7.49 11.66 -10.42
CA GLU A 105 -7.55 11.73 -8.95
C GLU A 105 -8.01 10.38 -8.36
N TYR A 106 -9.15 9.84 -8.81
CA TYR A 106 -9.68 8.58 -8.27
C TYR A 106 -8.80 7.36 -8.55
N PRO A 107 -8.25 7.16 -9.78
CA PRO A 107 -7.29 6.10 -10.02
C PRO A 107 -6.04 6.19 -9.14
N ILE A 108 -5.49 7.38 -8.90
CA ILE A 108 -4.29 7.56 -8.08
C ILE A 108 -4.58 7.32 -6.59
N LEU A 109 -5.73 7.78 -6.10
CA LEU A 109 -6.18 7.47 -4.74
C LEU A 109 -6.36 5.96 -4.56
N GLY A 110 -6.98 5.27 -5.52
CA GLY A 110 -7.09 3.81 -5.51
C GLY A 110 -5.73 3.11 -5.52
N LEU A 111 -4.73 3.62 -6.25
CA LEU A 111 -3.35 3.09 -6.20
C LEU A 111 -2.74 3.26 -4.80
N ASN A 112 -2.92 4.41 -4.17
CA ASN A 112 -2.42 4.62 -2.81
C ASN A 112 -3.10 3.70 -1.81
N LEU A 113 -4.42 3.48 -1.93
CA LEU A 113 -5.14 2.51 -1.10
C LEU A 113 -4.60 1.09 -1.28
N LEU A 114 -4.37 0.64 -2.52
CA LEU A 114 -3.76 -0.66 -2.80
C LEU A 114 -2.35 -0.78 -2.22
N ARG A 115 -1.53 0.26 -2.33
CA ARG A 115 -0.18 0.30 -1.74
C ARG A 115 -0.25 0.11 -0.22
N LEU A 116 -1.16 0.80 0.47
CA LEU A 116 -1.32 0.67 1.92
C LEU A 116 -1.72 -0.75 2.34
N LEU A 117 -2.57 -1.42 1.56
CA LEU A 117 -2.92 -2.83 1.78
C LEU A 117 -1.72 -3.75 1.62
N VAL A 118 -0.92 -3.56 0.56
CA VAL A 118 0.28 -4.34 0.32
C VAL A 118 1.31 -4.19 1.43
N GLN A 119 1.47 -2.98 1.97
CA GLN A 119 2.37 -2.69 3.09
C GLN A 119 1.80 -3.10 4.46
N ASN A 120 0.59 -3.70 4.51
CA ASN A 120 -0.12 -4.04 5.74
C ASN A 120 -0.34 -2.83 6.68
N ARG A 121 -0.44 -1.61 6.13
CA ARG A 121 -0.70 -0.36 6.87
C ARG A 121 -2.21 -0.06 6.91
N ILE A 122 -2.97 -0.98 7.48
CA ILE A 122 -4.45 -0.95 7.51
C ILE A 122 -5.00 0.29 8.25
N ALA A 123 -4.33 0.73 9.32
CA ALA A 123 -4.76 1.91 10.07
C ALA A 123 -4.75 3.19 9.20
N GLU A 124 -3.71 3.34 8.37
CA GLU A 124 -3.60 4.48 7.45
C GLU A 124 -4.59 4.35 6.29
N PHE A 125 -4.85 3.13 5.83
CA PHE A 125 -5.90 2.88 4.85
C PHE A 125 -7.25 3.43 5.30
N HIS A 126 -7.68 3.13 6.53
CA HIS A 126 -8.93 3.68 7.05
C HIS A 126 -8.89 5.19 7.28
N THR A 127 -7.72 5.72 7.68
CA THR A 127 -7.55 7.17 7.85
C THR A 127 -7.71 7.90 6.51
N GLU A 128 -7.12 7.36 5.43
CA GLU A 128 -7.29 7.92 4.09
C GLU A 128 -8.73 7.75 3.57
N LEU A 129 -9.39 6.63 3.86
CA LEU A 129 -10.79 6.43 3.50
C LEU A 129 -11.72 7.44 4.18
N GLU A 130 -11.45 7.81 5.44
CA GLU A 130 -12.25 8.80 6.17
C GLU A 130 -12.15 10.21 5.55
N LEU A 131 -11.00 10.53 4.95
CA LEU A 131 -10.80 11.82 4.26
C LEU A 131 -11.60 11.92 2.94
N LEU A 132 -12.04 10.79 2.37
CA LEU A 132 -12.77 10.77 1.11
C LEU A 132 -14.25 11.11 1.29
N SER A 133 -14.78 11.88 0.34
CA SER A 133 -16.22 12.17 0.28
C SER A 133 -17.03 10.94 -0.15
N ALA A 134 -18.30 10.85 0.28
CA ALA A 134 -19.19 9.73 -0.07
C ALA A 134 -19.34 9.51 -1.59
N SER A 135 -19.34 10.58 -2.40
CA SER A 135 -19.38 10.51 -3.87
C SER A 135 -18.10 9.90 -4.47
N SER A 136 -16.98 10.02 -3.78
CA SER A 136 -15.70 9.43 -4.20
C SER A 136 -15.68 7.92 -3.96
N LEU A 137 -16.36 7.45 -2.91
CA LEU A 137 -16.47 6.03 -2.56
C LEU A 137 -17.25 5.22 -3.60
N GLU A 138 -18.16 5.86 -4.34
CA GLU A 138 -18.91 5.24 -5.43
C GLU A 138 -18.05 4.96 -6.67
N ASN A 139 -16.84 5.51 -6.75
CA ASN A 139 -15.97 5.31 -7.91
C ASN A 139 -15.51 3.83 -7.98
N PRO A 140 -15.57 3.18 -9.16
CA PRO A 140 -15.17 1.79 -9.32
C PRO A 140 -13.76 1.47 -8.82
N CYS A 141 -12.80 2.41 -8.95
CA CYS A 141 -11.41 2.20 -8.54
C CYS A 141 -11.27 2.10 -7.01
N ILE A 142 -11.94 3.00 -6.28
CA ILE A 142 -11.91 3.04 -4.81
C ILE A 142 -12.74 1.89 -4.25
N LYS A 143 -13.91 1.63 -4.84
CA LYS A 143 -14.76 0.51 -4.46
C LYS A 143 -14.03 -0.83 -4.57
N HIS A 144 -13.28 -1.03 -5.64
CA HIS A 144 -12.45 -2.24 -5.81
C HIS A 144 -11.41 -2.38 -4.69
N ALA A 145 -10.71 -1.31 -4.32
CA ALA A 145 -9.77 -1.33 -3.20
C ALA A 145 -10.44 -1.64 -1.85
N VAL A 146 -11.65 -1.12 -1.60
CA VAL A 146 -12.43 -1.41 -0.39
C VAL A 146 -12.92 -2.86 -0.36
N GLU A 147 -13.43 -3.40 -1.47
CA GLU A 147 -13.87 -4.80 -1.56
C GLU A 147 -12.69 -5.77 -1.36
N LEU A 148 -11.50 -5.41 -1.85
CA LEU A 148 -10.26 -6.14 -1.62
C LEU A 148 -9.86 -6.13 -0.15
N GLU A 149 -9.90 -4.96 0.49
CA GLU A 149 -9.60 -4.81 1.90
C GLU A 149 -10.56 -5.63 2.78
N GLN A 150 -11.87 -5.58 2.50
CA GLN A 150 -12.85 -6.40 3.20
C GLN A 150 -12.56 -7.89 3.04
N SER A 151 -12.27 -8.33 1.81
CA SER A 151 -11.92 -9.73 1.54
C SER A 151 -10.63 -10.15 2.24
N PHE A 152 -9.68 -9.23 2.38
CA PHE A 152 -8.43 -9.43 3.09
C PHE A 152 -8.67 -9.56 4.61
N MET A 153 -9.47 -8.68 5.20
CA MET A 153 -9.85 -8.74 6.63
C MET A 153 -10.67 -9.98 6.98
N GLU A 154 -11.60 -10.39 6.10
CA GLU A 154 -12.40 -11.60 6.28
C GLU A 154 -11.56 -12.88 6.09
N GLY A 155 -10.32 -12.79 5.59
CA GLY A 155 -9.48 -13.94 5.26
C GLY A 155 -9.98 -14.70 4.03
N THR A 156 -10.85 -14.10 3.20
CA THR A 156 -11.38 -14.73 1.99
C THR A 156 -10.44 -14.48 0.81
N TYR A 157 -9.25 -15.06 0.86
CA TYR A 157 -8.17 -14.81 -0.10
C TYR A 157 -8.48 -15.26 -1.54
N ASN A 158 -9.37 -16.24 -1.72
CA ASN A 158 -9.87 -16.64 -3.04
C ASN A 158 -10.49 -15.47 -3.82
N ARG A 159 -11.19 -14.56 -3.11
CA ARG A 159 -11.77 -13.36 -3.71
C ARG A 159 -10.70 -12.35 -4.10
N VAL A 160 -9.67 -12.17 -3.28
CA VAL A 160 -8.54 -11.28 -3.58
C VAL A 160 -7.82 -11.70 -4.87
N LEU A 161 -7.56 -13.00 -5.03
CA LEU A 161 -6.93 -13.52 -6.26
C LEU A 161 -7.86 -13.44 -7.48
N SER A 162 -9.16 -13.66 -7.30
CA SER A 162 -10.14 -13.52 -8.38
C SER A 162 -10.30 -12.07 -8.82
N ALA A 163 -10.22 -11.14 -7.87
CA ALA A 163 -10.30 -9.70 -8.10
C ALA A 163 -9.11 -9.14 -8.91
N ARG A 164 -8.03 -9.92 -9.08
CA ARG A 164 -6.96 -9.64 -10.06
C ARG A 164 -7.48 -9.61 -11.50
N GLN A 165 -8.53 -10.38 -11.81
CA GLN A 165 -9.11 -10.43 -13.16
C GLN A 165 -10.07 -9.25 -13.42
N THR A 166 -10.58 -8.62 -12.37
CA THR A 166 -11.57 -7.52 -12.45
C THR A 166 -10.93 -6.15 -12.29
N VAL A 167 -9.63 -6.04 -12.57
CA VAL A 167 -8.86 -4.82 -12.31
C VAL A 167 -9.34 -3.70 -13.24
N PRO A 168 -9.72 -2.53 -12.69
CA PRO A 168 -10.24 -1.42 -13.49
C PRO A 168 -9.18 -0.66 -14.29
N HIS A 169 -7.90 -0.78 -13.93
CA HIS A 169 -6.80 -0.03 -14.56
C HIS A 169 -5.49 -0.82 -14.61
N GLU A 170 -4.78 -0.81 -15.74
CA GLU A 170 -3.57 -1.63 -15.97
C GLU A 170 -2.45 -1.38 -14.93
N THR A 171 -2.32 -0.15 -14.46
CA THR A 171 -1.34 0.23 -13.42
C THR A 171 -1.53 -0.52 -12.09
N TYR A 172 -2.69 -1.12 -11.84
CA TYR A 172 -2.99 -1.80 -10.57
C TYR A 172 -2.42 -3.23 -10.57
N VAL A 173 -2.11 -3.80 -11.74
CA VAL A 173 -1.63 -5.18 -11.87
C VAL A 173 -0.36 -5.40 -11.04
N TYR A 174 0.57 -4.44 -11.04
CA TYR A 174 1.79 -4.50 -10.23
C TYR A 174 1.48 -4.66 -8.73
N PHE A 175 0.60 -3.80 -8.18
CA PHE A 175 0.22 -3.89 -6.76
C PHE A 175 -0.60 -5.13 -6.46
N MET A 176 -1.42 -5.62 -7.39
CA MET A 176 -2.16 -6.87 -7.22
C MET A 176 -1.23 -8.09 -7.17
N ASP A 177 -0.16 -8.09 -7.96
CA ASP A 177 0.83 -9.16 -7.96
C ASP A 177 1.62 -9.18 -6.65
N LEU A 178 1.92 -7.99 -6.11
CA LEU A 178 2.57 -7.87 -4.81
C LEU A 178 1.61 -8.23 -3.66
N LEU A 179 0.35 -7.81 -3.72
CA LEU A 179 -0.68 -8.20 -2.75
C LEU A 179 -0.88 -9.71 -2.72
N ALA A 180 -0.84 -10.37 -3.89
CA ALA A 180 -0.93 -11.83 -3.97
C ALA A 180 0.25 -12.53 -3.27
N LYS A 181 1.46 -11.93 -3.29
CA LYS A 181 2.59 -12.42 -2.49
C LYS A 181 2.34 -12.21 -1.00
N THR A 182 2.02 -10.99 -0.58
CA THR A 182 1.71 -10.67 0.83
C THR A 182 0.62 -11.58 1.41
N VAL A 183 -0.45 -11.82 0.65
CA VAL A 183 -1.53 -12.74 1.06
C VAL A 183 -1.02 -14.17 1.25
N ARG A 184 -0.15 -14.66 0.36
CA ARG A 184 0.44 -16.00 0.52
C ARG A 184 1.30 -16.08 1.77
N ASP A 185 2.05 -15.03 2.06
CA ASP A 185 2.91 -14.95 3.25
C ASP A 185 2.08 -14.89 4.56
N GLU A 186 0.92 -14.24 4.54
CA GLU A 186 0.00 -14.27 5.67
C GLU A 186 -0.67 -15.66 5.83
N ILE A 187 -1.07 -16.32 4.74
CA ILE A 187 -1.64 -17.67 4.81
C ILE A 187 -0.58 -18.68 5.28
N SER A 188 0.67 -18.56 4.82
CA SER A 188 1.79 -19.41 5.21
C SER A 188 2.09 -19.24 6.71
N GLY A 189 2.20 -18.00 7.18
CA GLY A 189 2.40 -17.69 8.60
C GLY A 189 1.25 -18.13 9.51
N CYS A 190 0.00 -18.08 9.03
CA CYS A 190 -1.14 -18.64 9.76
C CYS A 190 -1.13 -20.16 9.78
N SER A 191 -0.76 -20.80 8.66
CA SER A 191 -0.71 -22.26 8.53
C SER A 191 0.37 -22.87 9.41
N GLU A 192 1.52 -22.21 9.53
CA GLU A 192 2.61 -22.60 10.43
C GLU A 192 2.16 -22.63 11.90
N LYS A 193 1.28 -21.70 12.30
CA LYS A 193 0.74 -21.64 13.68
C LYS A 193 -0.42 -22.61 13.91
N ALA A 194 -1.22 -22.86 12.87
CA ALA A 194 -2.43 -23.67 12.97
C ALA A 194 -2.18 -25.18 12.89
N TYR A 195 -1.18 -25.60 12.11
CA TYR A 195 -0.94 -27.01 11.80
C TYR A 195 0.49 -27.44 12.17
N ASP A 196 0.65 -28.70 12.57
CA ASP A 196 1.99 -29.28 12.79
C ASP A 196 2.59 -29.80 11.48
N SER A 197 1.75 -30.27 10.56
CA SER A 197 2.15 -30.67 9.21
C SER A 197 0.97 -30.61 8.25
N LEU A 198 1.27 -30.48 6.96
CA LEU A 198 0.29 -30.33 5.90
C LEU A 198 0.71 -31.18 4.69
N SER A 199 -0.23 -31.87 4.05
CA SER A 199 0.07 -32.60 2.81
C SER A 199 0.36 -31.62 1.68
N ILE A 200 1.21 -31.99 0.71
CA ILE A 200 1.51 -31.14 -0.45
C ILE A 200 0.23 -30.72 -1.20
N ASN A 201 -0.73 -31.63 -1.36
CA ASN A 201 -2.01 -31.33 -2.01
C ASN A 201 -2.82 -30.27 -1.28
N ASN A 202 -2.89 -30.36 0.05
CA ASN A 202 -3.64 -29.41 0.86
C ASN A 202 -2.88 -28.07 0.95
N ALA A 203 -1.54 -28.10 1.03
CA ALA A 203 -0.71 -26.90 1.02
C ALA A 203 -0.83 -26.14 -0.29
N ARG A 204 -0.83 -26.85 -1.43
CA ARG A 204 -1.06 -26.26 -2.75
C ARG A 204 -2.43 -25.60 -2.84
N GLN A 205 -3.48 -26.25 -2.35
CA GLN A 205 -4.83 -25.68 -2.35
C GLN A 205 -4.96 -24.47 -1.42
N LEU A 206 -4.35 -24.50 -0.24
CA LEU A 206 -4.41 -23.41 0.74
C LEU A 206 -3.60 -22.19 0.32
N PHE A 207 -2.38 -22.40 -0.18
CA PHE A 207 -1.51 -21.31 -0.66
C PHE A 207 -1.83 -20.87 -2.09
N LEU A 208 -2.80 -21.54 -2.74
CA LEU A 208 -3.33 -21.18 -4.05
C LEU A 208 -2.24 -21.20 -5.13
N PHE A 209 -1.36 -22.21 -5.08
CA PHE A 209 -0.34 -22.46 -6.11
C PHE A 209 -0.91 -23.28 -7.28
N SER A 210 -0.40 -23.02 -8.47
CA SER A 210 -0.83 -23.74 -9.67
C SER A 210 -0.12 -25.09 -9.79
N ALA A 211 1.17 -25.13 -9.42
CA ALA A 211 2.02 -26.30 -9.53
C ALA A 211 2.72 -26.65 -8.21
N ASP A 212 3.03 -27.94 -8.03
CA ASP A 212 3.78 -28.42 -6.87
C ASP A 212 5.22 -27.84 -6.86
N GLN A 213 5.79 -27.57 -8.04
CA GLN A 213 7.13 -26.97 -8.18
C GLN A 213 7.22 -25.57 -7.56
N GLU A 214 6.21 -24.73 -7.78
CA GLU A 214 6.14 -23.38 -7.19
C GLU A 214 6.11 -23.44 -5.66
N LEU A 215 5.41 -24.43 -5.10
CA LEU A 215 5.39 -24.66 -3.66
C LEU A 215 6.78 -25.05 -3.14
N PHE A 216 7.51 -25.93 -3.83
CA PHE A 216 8.86 -26.33 -3.42
C PHE A 216 9.85 -25.17 -3.46
N GLU A 217 9.77 -24.32 -4.49
CA GLU A 217 10.59 -23.12 -4.62
C GLU A 217 10.27 -22.12 -3.50
N TYR A 218 8.99 -21.84 -3.26
CA TYR A 218 8.55 -20.95 -2.18
C TYR A 218 9.04 -21.40 -0.81
N VAL A 219 8.90 -22.69 -0.49
CA VAL A 219 9.39 -23.24 0.78
C VAL A 219 10.90 -23.11 0.91
N LYS A 220 11.65 -23.30 -0.19
CA LYS A 220 13.11 -23.22 -0.17
C LYS A 220 13.63 -21.78 -0.03
N GLU A 221 12.95 -20.82 -0.66
CA GLU A 221 13.38 -19.41 -0.66
C GLU A 221 12.91 -18.66 0.59
N GLU A 222 11.63 -18.76 0.94
CA GLU A 222 11.01 -17.92 1.97
C GLU A 222 10.97 -18.60 3.35
N HIS A 223 10.90 -19.93 3.41
CA HIS A 223 10.74 -20.68 4.66
C HIS A 223 11.72 -21.86 4.79
N PRO A 224 13.05 -21.59 4.86
CA PRO A 224 14.07 -22.64 4.98
C PRO A 224 13.92 -23.51 6.24
N GLU A 225 13.14 -23.05 7.21
CA GLU A 225 12.78 -23.73 8.45
C GLU A 225 11.85 -24.93 8.21
N TRP A 226 11.06 -24.94 7.13
CA TRP A 226 10.07 -25.98 6.89
C TRP A 226 10.71 -27.23 6.24
N GLU A 227 10.39 -28.41 6.77
CA GLU A 227 10.92 -29.66 6.23
C GLU A 227 9.88 -30.39 5.38
N ILE A 228 10.27 -30.81 4.18
CA ILE A 228 9.41 -31.64 3.33
C ILE A 228 9.84 -33.09 3.45
N LYS A 229 9.04 -33.91 4.14
CA LYS A 229 9.29 -35.35 4.33
C LYS A 229 8.07 -36.16 3.92
N ASN A 230 8.27 -37.21 3.12
CA ASN A 230 7.23 -38.17 2.73
C ASN A 230 5.95 -37.54 2.12
N GLY A 231 6.09 -36.43 1.38
CA GLY A 231 4.95 -35.73 0.79
C GLY A 231 4.15 -34.84 1.76
N LEU A 232 4.72 -34.57 2.94
CA LEU A 232 4.20 -33.66 3.96
C LEU A 232 5.17 -32.49 4.15
N VAL A 233 4.63 -31.29 4.20
CA VAL A 233 5.29 -30.07 4.69
C VAL A 233 5.15 -30.09 6.20
N ILE A 234 6.26 -30.23 6.91
CA ILE A 234 6.31 -30.21 8.37
C ILE A 234 6.71 -28.81 8.77
N PHE A 235 5.78 -28.12 9.43
CA PHE A 235 6.06 -26.84 10.04
C PHE A 235 6.88 -27.13 11.29
N GLN A 236 8.12 -26.67 11.35
CA GLN A 236 8.83 -26.64 12.61
C GLN A 236 8.06 -25.67 13.49
N ARG A 237 7.24 -26.18 14.41
CA ARG A 237 6.79 -25.35 15.53
C ARG A 237 8.06 -24.72 16.08
N ALA A 238 8.16 -23.39 15.97
CA ALA A 238 9.07 -22.63 16.79
C ALA A 238 8.98 -23.26 18.18
N LYS A 239 10.13 -23.74 18.65
CA LYS A 239 10.33 -24.41 19.94
C LYS A 239 9.85 -23.50 21.06
N GLU A 240 8.55 -23.39 21.23
CA GLU A 240 7.88 -22.50 22.15
C GLU A 240 6.38 -22.85 22.08
N SER A 241 6.07 -24.09 22.47
CA SER A 241 5.15 -24.14 23.60
C SER A 241 5.82 -23.30 24.68
N ALA A 242 5.59 -21.98 24.70
CA ALA A 242 5.90 -21.16 25.85
C ALA A 242 5.37 -21.99 27.01
N PRO A 243 6.24 -22.48 27.92
CA PRO A 243 5.84 -23.39 28.98
C PRO A 243 4.62 -22.73 29.59
N CYS A 244 3.47 -23.41 29.47
CA CYS A 244 2.14 -22.91 29.85
C CYS A 244 2.34 -21.90 30.96
N LYS A 245 2.30 -20.58 30.65
CA LYS A 245 2.80 -19.54 31.55
C LYS A 245 2.21 -19.88 32.91
N GLU A 246 3.04 -20.37 33.83
CA GLU A 246 2.55 -20.77 35.15
C GLU A 246 1.77 -19.56 35.64
N ILE A 247 0.46 -19.74 35.87
CA ILE A 247 -0.44 -18.65 36.22
C ILE A 247 0.29 -17.85 37.30
N PRO A 248 0.54 -16.54 37.11
CA PRO A 248 1.47 -15.77 37.92
C PRO A 248 0.90 -15.60 39.34
N SER A 249 1.03 -16.67 40.11
CA SER A 249 0.41 -16.89 41.41
C SER A 249 0.91 -15.86 42.41
N LEU A 250 2.19 -15.49 42.33
CA LEU A 250 2.78 -14.43 43.13
C LEU A 250 2.20 -13.04 42.82
N GLN A 251 1.88 -12.73 41.56
CA GLN A 251 1.22 -11.46 41.23
C GLN A 251 -0.22 -11.43 41.77
N LEU A 252 -0.96 -12.53 41.62
CA LEU A 252 -2.32 -12.66 42.18
C LEU A 252 -2.32 -12.54 43.70
N ILE A 253 -1.36 -13.17 44.39
CA ILE A 253 -1.20 -13.07 45.84
C ILE A 253 -0.91 -11.62 46.25
N ASN A 254 0.03 -10.95 45.59
CA ASN A 254 0.36 -9.55 45.89
C ASN A 254 -0.82 -8.60 45.63
N GLN A 255 -1.56 -8.79 44.54
CA GLN A 255 -2.77 -8.01 44.25
C GLN A 255 -3.83 -8.24 45.33
N THR A 256 -4.07 -9.50 45.72
CA THR A 256 -5.05 -9.86 46.76
C THR A 256 -4.67 -9.27 48.12
N LEU A 257 -3.39 -9.35 48.50
CA LEU A 257 -2.88 -8.74 49.73
C LEU A 257 -2.93 -7.21 49.68
N SER A 258 -2.68 -6.60 48.52
CA SER A 258 -2.80 -5.15 48.34
C SER A 258 -4.25 -4.70 48.49
N TYR A 259 -5.21 -5.43 47.91
CA TYR A 259 -6.63 -5.14 48.07
C TYR A 259 -7.08 -5.31 49.53
N ALA A 260 -6.66 -6.39 50.20
CA ALA A 260 -6.94 -6.59 51.62
C ALA A 260 -6.36 -5.46 52.48
N ARG A 261 -5.12 -5.05 52.20
CA ARG A 261 -4.46 -3.94 52.91
C ARG A 261 -5.17 -2.61 52.72
N GLU A 262 -5.64 -2.28 51.53
CA GLU A 262 -6.40 -1.05 51.28
C GLU A 262 -7.81 -1.09 51.89
N LEU A 263 -8.45 -2.27 51.95
CA LEU A 263 -9.76 -2.43 52.62
C LEU A 263 -9.67 -2.37 54.14
N GLU A 264 -8.61 -2.91 54.74
CA GLU A 264 -8.37 -2.86 56.19
C GLU A 264 -7.81 -1.51 56.66
N ARG A 265 -7.36 -0.66 55.73
CA ARG A 265 -6.90 0.68 56.03
C ARG A 265 -8.10 1.55 56.40
N ILE A 266 -8.29 1.78 57.70
CA ILE A 266 -9.28 2.74 58.20
C ILE A 266 -8.92 4.12 57.63
N VAL A 267 -9.82 4.69 56.83
CA VAL A 267 -9.76 6.10 56.37
C VAL A 267 -10.22 7.03 57.48
#